data_AF-A0A0C3GFB1-F1
#
_entry.id   AF-A0A0C3GFB1-F1
#
_cell.length_a   1.000
_cell.length_b   1.000
_cell.length_c   1.000
_cell.angle_alpha   90.00
_cell.angle_beta   90.00
_cell.angle_gamma   90.00
#
_symmetry.space_group_name_H-M   'P 1'
#
loop_
_entity.id
_entity.type
_entity.pdbx_description
1 polymer ?
#
loop_
_entity_poly.entity_id
_entity_poly.type
_entity_poly.pdbx_seq_one_letter_code
_entity_poly.pdbx_strand_id
1 'polypeptide(L)'
;MGDIYRNAKKALACIGKDIDGGAEDVAGLVHDISKMISKYNSIADMPILAADNTLFDDPRWKALATLMKCPWFTRPWVVQEVGLAKDPRVLYGVVEFSYRDLMRLAIWTDRCASNLDPRAGISFFTIHRDWLDWSEDWRKTADYPDLTFLDLLNHARWLSCFDPRDHIYAYLGHPLARSEDGRGLIVGPRLSD
;
A
#
# COMPACT_ATOMS: atom_id res chain seq x y z
N MET A 1 -4.25 10.55 16.33
CA MET A 1 -3.36 9.55 15.70
C MET A 1 -2.80 10.02 14.37
N GLY A 2 -3.62 10.48 13.41
CA GLY A 2 -3.13 10.88 12.08
C GLY A 2 -2.02 11.95 12.09
N ASP A 3 -2.07 12.94 13.00
CA ASP A 3 -1.06 14.00 13.08
C ASP A 3 0.35 13.47 13.41
N ILE A 4 0.45 12.35 14.12
CA ILE A 4 1.75 11.73 14.44
C ILE A 4 2.41 11.29 13.13
N TYR A 5 1.69 10.52 12.30
CA TYR A 5 2.22 10.01 11.04
C TYR A 5 2.44 11.10 10.00
N ARG A 6 1.55 12.10 9.93
CA ARG A 6 1.69 13.26 9.03
C ARG A 6 2.97 14.07 9.31
N ASN A 7 3.36 14.16 10.58
CA ASN A 7 4.53 14.93 11.00
C ASN A 7 5.79 14.07 11.19
N ALA A 8 5.66 12.74 11.15
CA ALA A 8 6.79 11.84 11.25
C ALA A 8 7.77 12.04 10.08
N LYS A 9 9.07 12.01 10.38
CA LYS A 9 10.12 12.00 9.35
C LYS A 9 10.16 10.68 8.60
N LYS A 10 9.89 9.58 9.29
CA LYS A 10 9.87 8.21 8.79
C LYS A 10 8.86 7.41 9.62
N ALA A 11 8.10 6.52 8.98
CA ALA A 11 7.23 5.55 9.65
C ALA A 11 7.64 4.14 9.26
N LEU A 12 7.77 3.25 10.24
CA LEU A 12 8.20 1.86 10.02
C LEU A 12 7.01 0.90 10.11
N ALA A 13 6.63 0.30 8.99
CA ALA A 13 5.79 -0.87 8.92
C ALA A 13 6.58 -2.10 9.38
N CYS A 14 6.46 -2.43 10.67
CA CYS A 14 7.19 -3.54 11.29
C CYS A 14 6.46 -4.86 11.01
N ILE A 15 6.93 -5.61 10.01
CA ILE A 15 6.33 -6.87 9.55
C ILE A 15 6.60 -8.00 10.54
N GLY A 16 7.75 -7.96 11.22
CA GLY A 16 8.16 -8.96 12.18
C GLY A 16 9.49 -9.63 11.79
N LYS A 17 9.75 -10.80 12.38
CA LYS A 17 10.98 -11.56 12.16
C LYS A 17 10.98 -12.20 10.77
N ASP A 18 12.15 -12.27 10.16
CA ASP A 18 12.41 -12.97 8.91
C ASP A 18 12.59 -14.48 9.17
N ILE A 19 11.50 -15.17 9.47
CA ILE A 19 11.53 -16.60 9.85
C ILE A 19 11.77 -17.49 8.63
N ASP A 20 11.29 -17.07 7.46
CA ASP A 20 11.43 -17.76 6.18
C ASP A 20 12.72 -17.39 5.43
N GLY A 21 13.46 -16.38 5.88
CA GLY A 21 14.70 -15.91 5.25
C GLY A 21 14.46 -15.11 3.96
N GLY A 22 13.23 -14.65 3.73
CA GLY A 22 12.80 -13.98 2.49
C GLY A 22 13.06 -12.48 2.48
N ALA A 23 13.53 -11.87 3.57
CA ALA A 23 13.60 -10.41 3.67
C ALA A 23 14.53 -9.76 2.63
N GLU A 24 15.74 -10.29 2.44
CA GLU A 24 16.69 -9.78 1.44
C GLU A 24 16.21 -10.01 0.01
N ASP A 25 15.57 -11.17 -0.24
CA ASP A 25 14.98 -11.50 -1.54
C ASP A 25 13.89 -10.51 -1.93
N VAL A 26 12.99 -10.18 -1.00
CA VAL A 26 11.94 -9.18 -1.25
C VAL A 26 12.56 -7.81 -1.45
N ALA A 27 13.49 -7.38 -0.61
CA ALA A 27 14.11 -6.07 -0.74
C ALA A 27 14.87 -5.91 -2.07
N GLY A 28 15.60 -6.94 -2.49
CA GLY A 28 16.28 -6.99 -3.78
C GLY A 28 15.30 -6.94 -4.95
N LEU A 29 14.21 -7.71 -4.88
CA LEU A 29 13.17 -7.70 -5.90
C LEU A 29 12.48 -6.33 -6.02
N VAL A 30 12.12 -5.70 -4.90
CA VAL A 30 11.56 -4.34 -4.87
C VAL A 30 12.54 -3.35 -5.50
N HIS A 31 13.83 -3.45 -5.16
CA HIS A 31 14.86 -2.58 -5.72
C HIS A 31 14.97 -2.72 -7.24
N ASP A 32 15.08 -3.95 -7.75
CA ASP A 32 15.27 -4.24 -9.17
C ASP A 32 14.07 -3.77 -10.00
N ILE A 33 12.85 -4.08 -9.55
CA ILE A 33 11.62 -3.67 -10.23
C ILE A 33 11.44 -2.14 -10.15
N SER A 34 11.73 -1.52 -9.01
CA SER A 34 11.70 -0.05 -8.89
C SER A 34 12.68 0.62 -9.85
N LYS A 35 13.89 0.08 -9.99
CA LYS A 35 14.90 0.56 -10.95
C LYS A 35 14.49 0.33 -12.40
N MET A 36 13.69 -0.69 -12.69
CA MET A 36 13.09 -0.91 -14.00
C MET A 36 11.99 0.12 -14.27
N ILE A 37 11.07 0.33 -13.32
CA ILE A 37 9.97 1.31 -13.41
C ILE A 37 10.53 2.73 -13.62
N SER A 38 11.62 3.10 -12.93
CA SER A 38 12.22 4.44 -13.04
C SER A 38 12.79 4.79 -14.42
N LYS A 39 12.83 3.84 -15.36
CA LYS A 39 13.23 4.08 -16.76
C LYS A 39 12.07 4.60 -17.62
N TYR A 40 10.86 4.61 -17.09
CA TYR A 40 9.63 5.04 -17.75
C TYR A 40 9.03 6.23 -17.00
N ASN A 41 8.24 7.05 -17.71
CA ASN A 41 7.54 8.18 -17.08
C ASN A 41 6.45 7.68 -16.13
N SER A 42 5.77 6.60 -16.50
CA SER A 42 4.74 5.94 -15.69
C SER A 42 4.71 4.44 -15.94
N ILE A 43 4.11 3.68 -15.01
CA ILE A 43 3.85 2.24 -15.20
C ILE A 43 2.89 2.02 -16.39
N ALA A 44 2.00 2.98 -16.68
CA ALA A 44 1.10 2.92 -17.82
C ALA A 44 1.83 2.91 -19.18
N ASP A 45 3.05 3.43 -19.25
CA ASP A 45 3.86 3.47 -20.47
C ASP A 45 4.70 2.20 -20.68
N MET A 46 4.78 1.32 -19.69
CA MET A 46 5.62 0.12 -19.76
C MET A 46 5.04 -0.91 -20.74
N PRO A 47 5.82 -1.86 -21.28
CA PRO A 47 5.26 -2.99 -22.03
C PRO A 47 4.59 -4.00 -21.08
N ILE A 48 3.53 -4.68 -21.56
CA ILE A 48 3.01 -5.87 -20.89
C ILE A 48 3.96 -7.03 -21.20
N LEU A 49 4.32 -7.81 -20.18
CA LEU A 49 5.21 -8.95 -20.33
C LEU A 49 4.50 -10.09 -21.05
N ALA A 50 5.18 -10.66 -22.06
CA ALA A 50 4.75 -11.90 -22.72
C ALA A 50 4.73 -13.06 -21.72
N ALA A 51 3.82 -14.03 -21.92
CA ALA A 51 3.61 -15.15 -20.99
C ALA A 51 4.85 -16.05 -20.76
N ASP A 52 5.81 -16.06 -21.69
CA ASP A 52 7.07 -16.80 -21.63
C ASP A 52 8.24 -15.97 -21.09
N ASN A 53 7.98 -14.78 -20.56
CA ASN A 53 9.03 -13.92 -20.02
C ASN A 53 9.70 -14.57 -18.80
N THR A 54 11.03 -14.67 -18.85
CA THR A 54 11.86 -15.32 -17.81
C THR A 54 11.78 -14.66 -16.44
N LEU A 55 11.33 -13.39 -16.38
CA LEU A 55 11.12 -12.69 -15.11
C LEU A 55 10.07 -13.38 -14.24
N PHE A 56 9.12 -14.13 -14.83
CA PHE A 56 8.16 -14.93 -14.07
C PHE A 56 8.78 -16.11 -13.32
N ASP A 57 9.99 -16.53 -13.70
CA ASP A 57 10.68 -17.67 -13.09
C ASP A 57 11.58 -17.26 -11.91
N ASP A 58 11.64 -15.96 -11.59
CA ASP A 58 12.42 -15.45 -10.45
C ASP A 58 11.89 -16.03 -9.12
N PRO A 59 12.71 -16.78 -8.36
CA PRO A 59 12.25 -17.42 -7.13
C PRO A 59 11.83 -16.42 -6.05
N ARG A 60 12.30 -15.16 -6.11
CA ARG A 60 11.98 -14.10 -5.12
C ARG A 60 10.49 -13.76 -5.10
N TRP A 61 9.75 -14.08 -6.16
CA TRP A 61 8.28 -13.97 -6.17
C TRP A 61 7.60 -14.78 -5.06
N LYS A 62 8.17 -15.93 -4.66
CA LYS A 62 7.65 -16.74 -3.55
C LYS A 62 7.88 -16.09 -2.18
N ALA A 63 9.02 -15.42 -2.01
CA ALA A 63 9.30 -14.65 -0.80
C ALA A 63 8.32 -13.47 -0.67
N LEU A 64 8.06 -12.77 -1.78
CA LEU A 64 7.06 -11.71 -1.82
C LEU A 64 5.65 -12.24 -1.51
N ALA A 65 5.24 -13.36 -2.10
CA ALA A 65 3.95 -13.99 -1.80
C ALA A 65 3.82 -14.37 -0.32
N THR A 66 4.93 -14.71 0.35
CA THR A 66 4.93 -15.01 1.79
C THR A 66 4.80 -13.74 2.62
N LEU A 67 5.55 -12.68 2.27
CA LEU A 67 5.40 -11.36 2.91
C LEU A 67 3.95 -10.86 2.84
N MET A 68 3.30 -10.95 1.68
CA MET A 68 1.94 -10.43 1.49
C MET A 68 0.87 -11.17 2.31
N LYS A 69 1.18 -12.36 2.87
CA LYS A 69 0.33 -13.08 3.83
C LYS A 69 0.46 -12.56 5.26
N CYS A 70 1.38 -11.62 5.52
CA CYS A 70 1.56 -11.06 6.85
C CYS A 70 0.28 -10.35 7.33
N PRO A 71 -0.23 -10.69 8.53
CA PRO A 71 -1.41 -10.03 9.11
C PRO A 71 -1.26 -8.52 9.29
N TRP A 72 -0.04 -7.98 9.23
CA TRP A 72 0.18 -6.54 9.26
C TRP A 72 -0.62 -5.82 8.16
N PHE A 73 -0.67 -6.38 6.94
CA PHE A 73 -1.40 -5.79 5.82
C PHE A 73 -2.92 -5.81 5.99
N THR A 74 -3.47 -6.63 6.89
CA THR A 74 -4.92 -6.69 7.10
C THR A 74 -5.42 -5.69 8.13
N ARG A 75 -4.55 -4.91 8.79
CA ARG A 75 -4.95 -4.00 9.87
C ARG A 75 -5.48 -2.67 9.32
N PRO A 76 -6.70 -2.22 9.68
CA PRO A 76 -7.29 -0.96 9.18
C PRO A 76 -6.39 0.26 9.35
N TRP A 77 -5.85 0.44 10.55
CA TRP A 77 -5.06 1.62 10.90
C TRP A 77 -3.81 1.77 10.04
N VAL A 78 -3.18 0.66 9.61
CA VAL A 78 -1.88 0.73 8.92
C VAL A 78 -1.96 1.48 7.59
N VAL A 79 -3.13 1.50 6.94
CA VAL A 79 -3.36 2.27 5.71
C VAL A 79 -3.15 3.76 5.96
N GLN A 80 -3.70 4.27 7.06
CA GLN A 80 -3.48 5.66 7.48
C GLN A 80 -2.04 5.90 7.91
N GLU A 81 -1.43 4.95 8.63
CA GLU A 81 -0.05 5.08 9.11
C GLU A 81 0.94 5.28 7.96
N VAL A 82 0.82 4.45 6.91
CA VAL A 82 1.68 4.55 5.73
C VAL A 82 1.25 5.64 4.76
N GLY A 83 -0.06 5.87 4.60
CA GLY A 83 -0.60 6.88 3.69
C GLY A 83 -0.26 8.30 4.11
N LEU A 84 -0.27 8.59 5.42
CA LEU A 84 0.08 9.92 5.94
C LEU A 84 1.58 10.15 6.08
N ALA A 85 2.40 9.09 6.11
CA ALA A 85 3.82 9.21 6.34
C ALA A 85 4.55 9.83 5.13
N LYS A 86 5.49 10.73 5.43
CA LYS A 86 6.39 11.31 4.43
C LYS A 86 7.32 10.25 3.82
N ASP A 87 7.84 9.36 4.67
CA ASP A 87 8.71 8.24 4.29
C ASP A 87 8.24 6.94 4.97
N PRO A 88 7.24 6.25 4.41
CA PRO A 88 6.82 4.94 4.90
C PRO A 88 7.82 3.87 4.43
N ARG A 89 8.33 3.10 5.39
CA ARG A 89 9.34 2.06 5.18
C ARG A 89 8.84 0.74 5.73
N VAL A 90 9.14 -0.35 5.04
CA VAL A 90 8.92 -1.70 5.53
C VAL A 90 10.16 -2.12 6.30
N LEU A 91 9.98 -2.62 7.52
CA LEU A 91 11.00 -3.31 8.29
C LEU A 91 10.63 -4.79 8.37
N TYR A 92 11.37 -5.63 7.64
CA TYR A 92 11.18 -7.08 7.60
C TYR A 92 12.45 -7.77 8.08
N GLY A 93 12.38 -8.42 9.25
CA GLY A 93 13.57 -8.87 9.96
C GLY A 93 14.47 -7.69 10.32
N VAL A 94 15.65 -7.65 9.70
CA VAL A 94 16.64 -6.56 9.83
C VAL A 94 16.74 -5.70 8.57
N VAL A 95 15.96 -6.01 7.54
CA VAL A 95 16.02 -5.36 6.23
C VAL A 95 14.96 -4.26 6.16
N GLU A 96 15.39 -3.06 5.73
CA GLU A 96 14.51 -1.91 5.56
C GLU A 96 14.42 -1.49 4.09
N PHE A 97 13.21 -1.47 3.52
CA PHE A 97 12.98 -1.01 2.14
C PHE A 97 11.77 -0.06 2.05
N SER A 98 11.60 0.57 0.89
CA SER A 98 10.54 1.56 0.66
C SER A 98 9.17 0.88 0.55
N TYR A 99 8.21 1.32 1.36
CA TYR A 99 6.82 0.86 1.24
C TYR A 99 6.20 1.32 -0.09
N ARG A 100 6.54 2.55 -0.53
CA ARG A 100 6.04 3.10 -1.80
C ARG A 100 6.55 2.30 -3.00
N ASP A 101 7.79 1.82 -2.96
CA ASP A 101 8.33 1.00 -4.05
C ASP A 101 7.75 -0.41 -4.04
N LEU A 102 7.45 -0.98 -2.87
CA LEU A 102 6.68 -2.23 -2.76
C LEU A 102 5.29 -2.09 -3.39
N MET A 103 4.58 -0.99 -3.14
CA MET A 103 3.26 -0.76 -3.73
C MET A 103 3.34 -0.41 -5.23
N ARG A 104 4.40 0.26 -5.69
CA ARG A 104 4.64 0.44 -7.13
C ARG A 104 4.92 -0.88 -7.83
N LEU A 105 5.65 -1.79 -7.18
CA LEU A 105 5.80 -3.16 -7.66
C LEU A 105 4.42 -3.82 -7.79
N ALA A 106 3.52 -3.66 -6.81
CA ALA A 106 2.14 -4.19 -6.90
C ALA A 106 1.34 -3.63 -8.09
N ILE A 107 1.40 -2.31 -8.31
CA ILE A 107 0.78 -1.66 -9.48
C ILE A 107 1.34 -2.25 -10.77
N TRP A 108 2.67 -2.41 -10.82
CA TRP A 108 3.36 -2.99 -11.97
C TRP A 108 2.98 -4.46 -12.19
N THR A 109 2.85 -5.27 -11.14
CA THR A 109 2.45 -6.67 -11.30
C THR A 109 1.07 -6.80 -11.90
N ASP A 110 0.11 -6.00 -11.43
CA ASP A 110 -1.28 -6.07 -11.92
C ASP A 110 -1.38 -5.64 -13.38
N ARG A 111 -0.64 -4.59 -13.76
CA ARG A 111 -0.74 -4.00 -15.11
C ARG A 111 0.16 -4.68 -16.14
N CYS A 112 1.42 -4.94 -15.80
CA CYS A 112 2.43 -5.40 -16.76
C CYS A 112 2.69 -6.90 -16.69
N ALA A 113 2.40 -7.54 -15.56
CA ALA A 113 2.86 -8.89 -15.26
C ALA A 113 1.74 -9.75 -14.65
N SER A 114 0.53 -9.63 -15.19
CA SER A 114 -0.69 -10.28 -14.70
C SER A 114 -0.63 -11.81 -14.65
N ASN A 115 0.35 -12.43 -15.32
CA ASN A 115 0.64 -13.87 -15.21
C ASN A 115 1.35 -14.26 -13.91
N LEU A 116 1.78 -13.32 -13.05
CA LEU A 116 2.46 -13.62 -11.79
C LEU A 116 1.51 -14.20 -10.73
N ASP A 117 0.30 -13.66 -10.58
CA ASP A 117 -0.67 -14.19 -9.61
C ASP A 117 -0.94 -15.70 -9.83
N PRO A 118 -1.37 -16.16 -11.01
CA PRO A 118 -1.61 -17.59 -11.22
C PRO A 118 -0.36 -18.47 -11.14
N ARG A 119 0.86 -17.91 -11.20
CA ARG A 119 2.12 -18.67 -11.14
C ARG A 119 2.77 -18.72 -9.76
N ALA A 120 2.73 -17.61 -9.03
CA ALA A 120 3.43 -17.42 -7.77
C ALA A 120 2.49 -17.16 -6.59
N GLY A 121 1.19 -17.01 -6.83
CA GLY A 121 0.19 -16.74 -5.79
C GLY A 121 0.39 -15.38 -5.12
N ILE A 122 0.81 -14.38 -5.90
CA ILE A 122 1.02 -13.02 -5.42
C ILE A 122 -0.27 -12.24 -5.59
N SER A 123 -0.87 -11.88 -4.46
CA SER A 123 -2.04 -11.00 -4.42
C SER A 123 -1.78 -9.84 -3.47
N PHE A 124 -2.21 -8.65 -3.87
CA PHE A 124 -2.11 -7.43 -3.07
C PHE A 124 -3.49 -6.95 -2.65
N PHE A 125 -3.58 -6.37 -1.45
CA PHE A 125 -4.79 -5.67 -1.04
C PHE A 125 -4.90 -4.35 -1.81
N THR A 126 -5.95 -4.20 -2.60
CA THR A 126 -6.24 -3.01 -3.41
C THR A 126 -6.11 -1.71 -2.63
N ILE A 127 -6.51 -1.70 -1.34
CA ILE A 127 -6.43 -0.51 -0.50
C ILE A 127 -5.01 0.04 -0.30
N HIS A 128 -4.01 -0.83 -0.19
CA HIS A 128 -2.62 -0.41 0.02
C HIS A 128 -1.99 0.16 -1.26
N ARG A 129 -2.49 -0.28 -2.40
CA ARG A 129 -2.06 0.13 -3.72
C ARG A 129 -2.70 1.47 -4.12
N ASP A 130 -4.02 1.56 -4.07
CA ASP A 130 -4.79 2.68 -4.61
C ASP A 130 -4.77 3.91 -3.69
N TRP A 131 -4.49 3.72 -2.39
CA TRP A 131 -4.48 4.78 -1.37
C TRP A 131 -3.10 4.96 -0.75
N LEU A 132 -2.06 4.96 -1.59
CA LEU A 132 -0.66 4.99 -1.18
C LEU A 132 -0.21 6.33 -0.58
N ASP A 133 -0.78 7.46 -1.01
CA ASP A 133 -0.42 8.79 -0.54
C ASP A 133 -1.65 9.57 -0.10
N TRP A 134 -1.62 10.08 1.14
CA TRP A 134 -2.70 10.86 1.75
C TRP A 134 -2.28 12.32 1.99
N SER A 135 -1.29 12.79 1.23
CA SER A 135 -0.90 14.20 1.15
C SER A 135 -2.07 15.07 0.66
N GLU A 136 -2.03 16.38 0.89
CA GLU A 136 -3.11 17.29 0.44
C GLU A 136 -3.29 17.28 -1.09
N ASP A 137 -2.19 17.05 -1.82
CA ASP A 137 -2.12 17.01 -3.27
C ASP A 137 -2.23 15.60 -3.85
N TRP A 138 -2.64 14.59 -3.06
CA TRP A 138 -2.65 13.18 -3.45
C TRP A 138 -3.29 12.90 -4.82
N ARG A 139 -4.35 13.65 -5.19
CA ARG A 139 -5.02 13.53 -6.49
C ARG A 139 -4.11 13.80 -7.68
N LYS A 140 -3.07 14.63 -7.55
CA LYS A 140 -2.12 14.92 -8.64
C LYS A 140 -1.29 13.71 -9.02
N THR A 141 -1.16 12.75 -8.10
CA THR A 141 -0.31 11.55 -8.25
C THR A 141 -1.10 10.24 -8.17
N ALA A 142 -2.42 10.31 -7.98
CA ALA A 142 -3.27 9.14 -7.88
C ALA A 142 -3.60 8.59 -9.27
N ASP A 143 -3.58 7.27 -9.42
CA ASP A 143 -4.03 6.60 -10.64
C ASP A 143 -5.54 6.76 -10.87
N TYR A 144 -6.30 6.96 -9.79
CA TYR A 144 -7.76 7.13 -9.80
C TYR A 144 -8.16 8.37 -8.98
N PRO A 145 -7.99 9.59 -9.51
CA PRO A 145 -8.20 10.84 -8.76
C PRO A 145 -9.68 11.14 -8.43
N ASP A 146 -10.60 10.49 -9.16
CA ASP A 146 -12.05 10.68 -9.02
C ASP A 146 -12.69 9.79 -7.93
N LEU A 147 -11.90 8.95 -7.25
CA LEU A 147 -12.40 8.12 -6.16
C LEU A 147 -12.92 8.95 -4.99
N THR A 148 -13.99 8.45 -4.38
CA THR A 148 -14.69 9.08 -3.26
C THR A 148 -14.26 8.48 -1.92
N PHE A 149 -14.68 9.11 -0.81
CA PHE A 149 -14.47 8.50 0.51
C PHE A 149 -15.19 7.15 0.63
N LEU A 150 -16.34 6.98 -0.03
CA LEU A 150 -17.06 5.71 -0.02
C LEU A 150 -16.27 4.61 -0.75
N ASP A 151 -15.53 4.93 -1.81
CA ASP A 151 -14.64 3.98 -2.49
C ASP A 151 -13.49 3.54 -1.59
N LEU A 152 -12.90 4.47 -0.82
CA LEU A 152 -11.90 4.13 0.20
C LEU A 152 -12.48 3.15 1.24
N LEU A 153 -13.66 3.45 1.79
CA LEU A 153 -14.33 2.55 2.74
C LEU A 153 -14.68 1.20 2.12
N ASN A 154 -15.11 1.18 0.84
CA ASN A 154 -15.41 -0.04 0.11
C ASN A 154 -14.16 -0.89 -0.08
N HIS A 155 -13.01 -0.31 -0.45
CA HIS A 155 -11.74 -1.04 -0.58
C HIS A 155 -11.23 -1.53 0.79
N ALA A 156 -11.53 -0.79 1.87
CA ALA A 156 -11.21 -1.14 3.25
C ALA A 156 -12.04 -2.27 3.86
N ARG A 157 -13.19 -2.63 3.25
CA ARG A 157 -14.19 -3.51 3.88
C ARG A 157 -13.68 -4.90 4.27
N TRP A 158 -12.61 -5.36 3.63
CA TRP A 158 -12.02 -6.68 3.87
C TRP A 158 -10.91 -6.68 4.92
N LEU A 159 -10.53 -5.51 5.45
CA LEU A 159 -9.51 -5.42 6.50
C LEU A 159 -10.04 -5.93 7.85
N SER A 160 -9.16 -6.56 8.62
CA SER A 160 -9.48 -7.19 9.90
C SER A 160 -9.48 -6.15 11.03
N CYS A 161 -10.66 -5.79 11.54
CA CYS A 161 -10.80 -4.97 12.73
C CYS A 161 -11.26 -5.80 13.93
N PHE A 162 -10.82 -5.42 15.14
CA PHE A 162 -11.40 -5.93 16.38
C PHE A 162 -12.64 -5.11 16.75
N ASP A 163 -12.54 -3.78 16.66
CA ASP A 163 -13.66 -2.86 16.81
C ASP A 163 -14.23 -2.52 15.44
N PRO A 164 -15.50 -2.84 15.14
CA PRO A 164 -16.11 -2.56 13.84
C PRO A 164 -16.13 -1.07 13.49
N ARG A 165 -16.01 -0.17 14.48
CA ARG A 165 -15.92 1.28 14.24
C ARG A 165 -14.61 1.69 13.57
N ASP A 166 -13.56 0.87 13.68
CA ASP A 166 -12.29 1.11 13.01
C ASP A 166 -12.40 1.03 11.48
N HIS A 167 -13.45 0.38 10.93
CA HIS A 167 -13.75 0.47 9.51
C HIS A 167 -14.10 1.88 9.04
N ILE A 168 -14.36 2.82 9.96
CA ILE A 168 -14.60 4.23 9.66
C ILE A 168 -13.47 5.09 10.23
N TYR A 169 -13.19 4.96 11.54
CA TYR A 169 -12.26 5.85 12.24
C TYR A 169 -10.82 5.76 11.74
N ALA A 170 -10.39 4.60 11.23
CA ALA A 170 -9.05 4.44 10.68
C ALA A 170 -8.79 5.33 9.45
N TYR A 171 -9.85 5.78 8.76
CA TYR A 171 -9.74 6.48 7.47
C TYR A 171 -10.03 7.98 7.55
N LEU A 172 -10.40 8.50 8.73
CA LEU A 172 -10.72 9.92 8.90
C LEU A 172 -9.52 10.86 8.75
N GLY A 173 -8.29 10.33 8.71
CA GLY A 173 -7.10 11.11 8.37
C GLY A 173 -6.96 11.43 6.88
N HIS A 174 -7.70 10.77 5.99
CA HIS A 174 -7.65 10.99 4.54
C HIS A 174 -8.30 12.34 4.17
N PRO A 175 -7.76 13.10 3.19
CA PRO A 175 -8.37 14.38 2.77
C PRO A 175 -9.84 14.28 2.35
N LEU A 176 -10.27 13.15 1.77
CA LEU A 176 -11.68 12.89 1.42
C LEU A 176 -12.63 12.76 2.62
N ALA A 177 -12.10 12.61 3.84
CA ALA A 177 -12.92 12.58 5.05
C ALA A 177 -13.30 13.97 5.56
N ARG A 178 -12.90 15.05 4.88
CA ARG A 178 -13.24 16.43 5.24
C ARG A 178 -14.54 16.88 4.57
N SER A 179 -15.31 17.70 5.26
CA SER A 179 -16.50 18.37 4.70
C SER A 179 -16.12 19.29 3.52
N GLU A 180 -17.09 19.63 2.67
CA GLU A 180 -16.86 20.50 1.49
C GLU A 180 -16.30 21.88 1.86
N ASP A 181 -16.67 22.42 3.03
CA ASP A 181 -16.14 23.67 3.56
C ASP A 181 -14.74 23.53 4.20
N GLY A 182 -14.22 22.30 4.29
CA GLY A 182 -12.92 21.94 4.87
C GLY A 182 -12.84 22.08 6.39
N ARG A 183 -13.92 22.50 7.06
CA ARG A 183 -13.91 22.90 8.48
C ARG A 183 -14.11 21.75 9.45
N GLY A 184 -14.57 20.59 8.99
CA GLY A 184 -14.85 19.43 9.83
C GLY A 184 -14.65 18.10 9.11
N LEU A 185 -14.95 17.02 9.83
CA LEU A 185 -15.02 15.68 9.27
C LEU A 185 -16.44 15.39 8.79
N ILE A 186 -16.58 14.62 7.70
CA ILE A 186 -17.87 14.13 7.20
C ILE A 186 -18.57 13.17 8.17
N VAL A 187 -17.81 12.56 9.09
CA VAL A 187 -18.31 11.72 10.19
C VAL A 187 -17.60 12.14 11.47
N GLY A 188 -18.37 12.45 12.51
CA GLY A 188 -17.86 12.80 13.83
C GLY A 188 -18.49 11.93 14.93
N PRO A 189 -17.83 11.82 16.11
CA PRO A 189 -18.46 11.19 17.26
C PRO A 189 -19.74 11.95 17.61
N ARG A 190 -20.81 11.22 17.91
CA ARG A 190 -22.03 11.82 18.45
C ARG A 190 -21.68 12.35 19.85
N LEU A 191 -21.49 13.66 19.96
CA LEU A 191 -21.37 14.30 21.26
C LEU A 191 -22.66 14.01 22.03
N SER A 192 -22.53 13.53 23.26
CA SER A 192 -23.67 13.35 24.15
C SER A 192 -24.12 14.75 24.56
N ASP A 193 -25.36 15.11 24.22
CA ASP A 193 -26.02 16.33 24.72
C ASP A 193 -26.25 16.22 26.25
#